data_AF-A0A7S0WXS0-F1
#
_entry.id   AF-A0A7S0WXS0-F1
#
_cell.length_a   1.000
_cell.length_b   1.000
_cell.length_c   1.000
_cell.angle_alpha   90.00
_cell.angle_beta   90.00
_cell.angle_gamma   90.00
#
_symmetry.space_group_name_H-M   'P 1'
#
loop_
_entity.id
_entity.type
_entity.pdbx_description
1 polymer ?
#
loop_
_entity_poly.entity_id
_entity_poly.type
_entity_poly.pdbx_seq_one_letter_code
_entity_poly.pdbx_strand_id
1 'polypeptide(L)'
;IDSVTGKSMDDIVSLVVASTAWGEEKEGVWRCQVEEPSVIRPEEGMVSYFEHLEAKFPGKENKKKRDDLCAEFVHPGRPGEALKSHFDRLMGALLLPGHVQGTAAARAVGLSGKNVFIIP
;
A
#
# COMPACT_ATOMS: atom_id res chain seq x y z
N ILE A 1 2.63 1.06 14.35
CA ILE A 1 3.12 -0.29 13.96
C ILE A 1 2.06 -1.29 14.37
N ASP A 2 1.59 -2.06 13.39
CA ASP A 2 0.68 -3.18 13.58
C ASP A 2 1.36 -4.28 14.41
N SER A 3 0.68 -4.76 15.45
CA SER A 3 1.25 -5.70 16.42
C SER A 3 1.39 -7.12 15.86
N VAL A 4 0.70 -7.44 14.76
CA VAL A 4 0.73 -8.76 14.13
C VAL A 4 1.83 -8.85 13.08
N THR A 5 1.92 -7.86 12.21
CA THR A 5 2.83 -7.85 11.06
C THR A 5 4.14 -7.10 11.31
N GLY A 6 4.19 -6.25 12.35
CA GLY A 6 5.33 -5.39 12.61
C GLY A 6 5.50 -4.25 11.60
N LYS A 7 4.53 -4.04 10.70
CA LYS A 7 4.54 -3.00 9.67
C LYS A 7 3.93 -1.69 10.16
N SER A 8 4.41 -0.56 9.65
CA SER A 8 3.74 0.73 9.86
C SER A 8 2.45 0.81 9.03
N MET A 9 1.57 1.78 9.32
CA MET A 9 0.38 1.99 8.49
C MET A 9 0.77 2.43 7.08
N ASP A 10 1.82 3.25 6.95
CA ASP A 10 2.38 3.66 5.67
C ASP A 10 2.80 2.44 4.85
N ASP A 11 3.51 1.47 5.46
CA ASP A 11 3.88 0.23 4.77
C ASP A 11 2.65 -0.56 4.31
N ILE A 12 1.61 -0.63 5.15
CA ILE A 12 0.37 -1.36 4.86
C ILE A 12 -0.38 -0.69 3.70
N VAL A 13 -0.58 0.64 3.75
CA VAL A 13 -1.32 1.36 2.71
C VAL A 13 -0.54 1.35 1.40
N SER A 14 0.79 1.52 1.44
CA SER A 14 1.65 1.39 0.26
C SER A 14 1.53 0.00 -0.36
N LEU A 15 1.52 -1.05 0.46
CA LEU A 15 1.32 -2.43 0.01
C LEU A 15 -0.06 -2.66 -0.61
N VAL A 16 -1.12 -2.04 -0.08
CA VAL A 16 -2.47 -2.09 -0.66
C VAL A 16 -2.52 -1.38 -2.02
N VAL A 17 -1.86 -0.23 -2.15
CA VAL A 17 -1.76 0.47 -3.44
C VAL A 17 -0.96 -0.37 -4.44
N ALA A 18 0.15 -0.99 -4.00
CA ALA A 18 0.96 -1.87 -4.82
C ALA A 18 0.22 -3.12 -5.30
N SER A 19 -0.65 -3.71 -4.47
CA SER A 19 -1.44 -4.90 -4.83
C SER A 19 -2.57 -4.61 -5.81
N THR A 20 -2.93 -3.34 -5.99
CA THR A 20 -3.99 -2.87 -6.88
C THR A 20 -3.45 -2.06 -8.06
N ALA A 21 -2.13 -2.00 -8.22
CA ALA A 21 -1.46 -1.30 -9.30
C ALA A 21 -1.22 -2.22 -10.50
N TRP A 22 -1.54 -1.71 -11.69
CA TRP A 22 -1.38 -2.39 -12.96
C TRP A 22 -0.48 -1.60 -13.90
N GLY A 23 0.30 -2.33 -14.69
CA GLY A 23 1.28 -1.73 -15.56
C GLY A 23 1.71 -2.66 -16.67
N GLU A 24 2.67 -2.18 -17.44
CA GLU A 24 3.31 -2.92 -18.51
C GLU A 24 4.74 -3.24 -18.11
N GLU A 25 5.19 -4.44 -18.49
CA GLU A 25 6.59 -4.82 -18.39
C GLU A 25 7.25 -4.72 -19.76
N LYS A 26 8.25 -3.82 -19.87
CA LYS A 26 9.07 -3.65 -21.07
C LYS A 26 10.52 -3.84 -20.69
N GLU A 27 11.20 -4.78 -21.34
CA GLU A 27 12.64 -5.04 -21.14
C GLU A 27 13.02 -5.33 -19.67
N GLY A 28 12.14 -6.03 -18.93
CA GLY A 28 12.36 -6.36 -17.51
C GLY A 28 12.14 -5.19 -16.53
N VAL A 29 11.60 -4.07 -17.03
CA VAL A 29 11.23 -2.90 -16.25
C VAL A 29 9.71 -2.76 -16.28
N TRP A 30 9.12 -2.85 -15.10
CA TRP A 30 7.69 -2.60 -14.90
C TRP A 30 7.42 -1.10 -14.78
N ARG A 31 6.38 -0.62 -15.46
CA ARG A 31 5.91 0.77 -15.39
C ARG A 31 4.41 0.82 -15.15
N CYS A 32 3.98 1.55 -14.13
CA CYS A 32 2.57 1.78 -13.86
C CYS A 32 1.92 2.47 -15.06
N GLN A 33 0.77 1.95 -15.49
CA GLN A 33 -0.02 2.53 -16.59
C GLN A 33 -1.39 3.03 -16.13
N VAL A 34 -1.85 2.61 -14.94
CA VAL A 34 -3.14 3.04 -14.41
C VAL A 34 -3.03 4.35 -13.63
N GLU A 35 -4.05 5.20 -13.79
CA GLU A 35 -4.25 6.39 -12.97
C GLU A 35 -5.00 6.07 -11.67
N GLU A 36 -5.83 5.02 -11.69
CA GLU A 36 -6.62 4.57 -10.54
C GLU A 36 -6.30 3.11 -10.18
N PRO A 37 -6.01 2.81 -8.90
CA PRO A 37 -5.81 1.44 -8.45
C PRO A 37 -7.12 0.65 -8.58
N SER A 38 -7.00 -0.62 -9.00
CA SER A 38 -8.15 -1.51 -9.20
C SER A 38 -7.81 -2.92 -8.72
N VAL A 39 -8.78 -3.59 -8.09
CA VAL A 39 -8.67 -5.01 -7.75
C VAL A 39 -8.91 -5.91 -8.97
N ILE A 40 -9.49 -5.37 -10.04
CA ILE A 40 -9.74 -6.07 -11.30
C ILE A 40 -8.73 -5.60 -12.33
N ARG A 41 -8.14 -6.55 -13.07
CA ARG A 41 -7.24 -6.25 -14.19
C ARG A 41 -7.98 -5.36 -15.21
N PRO A 42 -7.50 -4.13 -15.50
CA PRO A 42 -8.21 -3.22 -16.40
C PRO A 42 -8.21 -3.70 -17.85
N GLU A 43 -7.06 -4.18 -18.33
CA GLU A 43 -6.87 -4.59 -19.72
C GLU A 43 -6.08 -5.91 -19.83
N GLU A 44 -6.35 -6.66 -20.90
CA GLU A 44 -5.62 -7.89 -21.20
C GLU A 44 -4.16 -7.60 -21.53
N GLY A 45 -3.23 -8.35 -20.93
CA GLY A 45 -1.79 -8.15 -21.08
C GLY A 45 -1.15 -7.21 -20.04
N MET A 46 -1.95 -6.49 -19.24
CA MET A 46 -1.40 -5.78 -18.07
C MET A 46 -0.94 -6.74 -16.98
N VAL A 47 0.17 -6.40 -16.35
CA VAL A 47 0.80 -7.16 -15.27
C VAL A 47 0.72 -6.32 -14.01
N SER A 48 0.20 -6.90 -12.92
CA SER A 48 0.23 -6.23 -11.61
C SER A 48 1.64 -6.11 -11.09
N TYR A 49 1.89 -5.14 -10.21
CA TYR A 49 3.22 -5.00 -9.61
C TYR A 49 3.63 -6.26 -8.82
N PHE A 50 2.67 -6.96 -8.23
CA PHE A 50 2.92 -8.21 -7.51
C PHE A 50 3.34 -9.33 -8.46
N GLU A 51 2.64 -9.52 -9.58
CA GLU A 51 3.01 -10.50 -10.61
C GLU A 51 4.43 -10.23 -11.11
N HIS A 52 4.79 -8.97 -11.36
CA HIS A 52 6.14 -8.58 -11.76
C HIS A 52 7.19 -8.97 -10.69
N LEU A 53 6.93 -8.65 -9.42
CA LEU A 53 7.87 -8.97 -8.34
C LEU A 53 8.00 -10.48 -8.10
N GLU A 54 6.91 -11.25 -8.24
CA GLU A 54 6.94 -12.71 -8.14
C GLU A 54 7.75 -13.35 -9.26
N ALA A 55 7.61 -12.86 -10.49
CA ALA A 55 8.42 -13.31 -11.62
C ALA A 55 9.91 -12.94 -11.45
N LYS A 56 10.20 -11.73 -10.96
CA LYS A 56 11.57 -11.21 -10.80
C LYS A 56 12.29 -11.80 -9.59
N PHE A 57 11.58 -12.10 -8.51
CA PHE A 57 12.12 -12.64 -7.27
C PHE A 57 11.29 -13.85 -6.80
N PRO A 58 11.38 -15.00 -7.50
CA PRO A 58 10.59 -16.18 -7.19
C PRO A 58 11.00 -16.80 -5.85
N GLY A 59 10.16 -17.69 -5.32
CA GLY A 59 10.47 -18.44 -4.09
C GLY A 59 10.06 -17.73 -2.80
N LYS A 60 10.04 -18.51 -1.71
CA LYS A 60 9.63 -18.04 -0.36
C LYS A 60 10.73 -17.24 0.32
N GLU A 61 11.98 -17.54 0.02
CA GLU A 61 13.19 -16.87 0.50
C GLU A 61 13.23 -15.38 0.09
N ASN A 62 12.62 -15.05 -1.06
CA ASN A 62 12.53 -13.68 -1.55
C ASN A 62 11.28 -12.92 -1.05
N LYS A 63 10.41 -13.56 -0.25
CA LYS A 63 9.16 -12.93 0.22
C LYS A 63 9.43 -11.59 0.91
N LYS A 64 10.40 -11.54 1.82
CA LYS A 64 10.75 -10.30 2.53
C LYS A 64 11.16 -9.18 1.57
N LYS A 65 11.97 -9.51 0.56
CA LYS A 65 12.40 -8.54 -0.45
C LYS A 65 11.23 -7.99 -1.26
N ARG A 66 10.26 -8.84 -1.64
CA ARG A 66 9.04 -8.40 -2.33
C ARG A 66 8.21 -7.49 -1.43
N ASP A 67 8.02 -7.87 -0.16
CA ASP A 67 7.32 -7.07 0.84
C ASP A 67 7.94 -5.68 1.04
N ASP A 68 9.28 -5.61 1.13
CA ASP A 68 10.01 -4.35 1.30
C ASP A 68 9.85 -3.44 0.06
N LEU A 69 9.90 -4.01 -1.15
CA LEU A 69 9.66 -3.27 -2.40
C LEU A 69 8.22 -2.74 -2.50
N CYS A 70 7.23 -3.52 -2.04
CA CYS A 70 5.84 -3.08 -1.99
C CYS A 70 5.63 -1.97 -0.95
N ALA A 71 6.31 -2.03 0.21
CA ALA A 71 6.21 -0.98 1.23
C ALA A 71 6.72 0.37 0.70
N GLU A 72 7.74 0.36 -0.15
CA GLU A 72 8.30 1.59 -0.75
C GLU A 72 7.63 2.00 -2.07
N PHE A 73 6.60 1.28 -2.53
CA PHE A 73 6.09 1.37 -3.91
C PHE A 73 5.72 2.79 -4.35
N VAL A 74 5.11 3.59 -3.48
CA VAL A 74 4.63 4.96 -3.76
C VAL A 74 5.65 6.06 -3.43
N HIS A 75 6.86 5.70 -2.99
CA HIS A 75 7.89 6.68 -2.65
C HIS A 75 8.44 7.40 -3.90
N PRO A 76 9.03 8.60 -3.76
CA PRO A 76 9.66 9.29 -4.89
C PRO A 76 10.71 8.42 -5.60
N GLY A 77 10.68 8.41 -6.93
CA GLY A 77 11.54 7.61 -7.79
C GLY A 77 11.17 6.12 -7.85
N ARG A 78 10.04 5.71 -7.27
CA ARG A 78 9.55 4.32 -7.29
C ARG A 78 8.42 4.14 -8.31
N PRO A 79 8.16 2.89 -8.76
CA PRO A 79 7.25 2.66 -9.87
C PRO A 79 5.80 3.12 -9.63
N GLY A 80 5.38 3.24 -8.36
CA GLY A 80 4.06 3.69 -7.95
C GLY A 80 3.97 5.16 -7.57
N GLU A 81 4.99 5.98 -7.80
CA GLU A 81 5.00 7.40 -7.43
C GLU A 81 3.76 8.15 -7.95
N ALA A 82 3.29 7.82 -9.16
CA ALA A 82 2.08 8.41 -9.75
C ALA A 82 0.80 8.13 -8.93
N LEU A 83 0.77 7.06 -8.13
CA LEU A 83 -0.36 6.68 -7.28
C LEU A 83 -0.26 7.25 -5.86
N LYS A 84 0.71 8.14 -5.59
CA LYS A 84 0.90 8.77 -4.27
C LYS A 84 -0.35 9.52 -3.77
N SER A 85 -1.12 10.12 -4.66
CA SER A 85 -2.39 10.78 -4.32
C SER A 85 -3.42 9.81 -3.73
N HIS A 86 -3.48 8.56 -4.21
CA HIS A 86 -4.36 7.52 -3.68
C HIS A 86 -3.87 7.01 -2.33
N PHE A 87 -2.56 6.84 -2.17
CA PHE A 87 -1.95 6.57 -0.87
C PHE A 87 -2.34 7.64 0.16
N ASP A 88 -2.19 8.92 -0.18
CA ASP A 88 -2.52 10.04 0.71
C ASP A 88 -4.00 10.09 1.06
N ARG A 89 -4.87 9.83 0.08
CA ARG A 89 -6.31 9.74 0.30
C ARG A 89 -6.69 8.61 1.25
N LEU A 90 -6.10 7.42 1.08
CA LEU A 90 -6.32 6.29 1.96
C LEU A 90 -5.80 6.59 3.36
N MET A 91 -4.57 7.10 3.49
CA MET A 91 -4.02 7.52 4.77
C MET A 91 -4.92 8.52 5.48
N GLY A 92 -5.41 9.54 4.77
CA GLY A 92 -6.34 10.53 5.30
C GLY A 92 -7.68 9.93 5.75
N ALA A 93 -8.23 8.97 4.99
CA ALA A 93 -9.48 8.29 5.33
C ALA A 93 -9.36 7.38 6.57
N LEU A 94 -8.16 6.88 6.84
CA LEU A 94 -7.87 6.12 8.05
C LEU A 94 -7.78 7.03 9.28
N LEU A 95 -7.53 8.33 9.12
CA LEU A 95 -7.44 9.27 10.23
C LEU A 95 -8.80 9.49 10.90
N LEU A 96 -8.83 9.44 12.25
CA LEU A 96 -9.98 9.89 13.02
C LEU A 96 -10.27 11.39 12.75
N PRO A 97 -11.54 11.82 12.73
CA PRO A 97 -11.87 13.23 12.62
C PRO A 97 -11.19 14.05 13.73
N GLY A 98 -10.66 15.24 13.40
CA GLY A 98 -9.83 16.02 14.32
C GLY A 98 -10.49 16.33 15.67
N HIS A 99 -11.82 16.50 15.71
CA HIS A 99 -12.58 16.75 16.93
C HIS A 99 -12.78 15.50 17.82
N VAL A 100 -12.54 14.29 17.29
CA VAL A 100 -12.65 13.01 17.99
C VAL A 100 -11.29 12.56 18.53
N GLN A 101 -10.21 12.96 17.87
CA GLN A 101 -8.85 12.59 18.24
C GLN A 101 -8.53 12.95 19.70
N GLY A 102 -8.04 11.97 20.45
CA GLY A 102 -7.57 12.17 21.83
C GLY A 102 -8.66 12.45 22.86
N THR A 103 -9.95 12.48 22.49
CA THR A 103 -11.07 12.65 23.42
C THR A 103 -11.19 11.48 24.40
N ALA A 104 -11.81 11.72 25.57
CA ALA A 104 -12.06 10.66 26.56
C ALA A 104 -12.96 9.56 25.99
N ALA A 105 -13.95 9.91 25.15
CA ALA A 105 -14.81 8.97 24.47
C ALA A 105 -14.00 8.07 23.51
N ALA A 106 -13.14 8.64 22.67
CA ALA A 106 -12.26 7.87 21.80
C ALA A 106 -11.33 6.94 22.60
N ARG A 107 -10.75 7.42 23.72
CA ARG A 107 -9.94 6.58 24.61
C ARG A 107 -10.73 5.41 25.21
N ALA A 108 -11.96 5.68 25.66
CA ALA A 108 -12.80 4.69 26.32
C ALA A 108 -13.18 3.53 25.39
N VAL A 109 -13.27 3.77 24.07
CA VAL A 109 -13.53 2.73 23.07
C VAL A 109 -12.26 2.18 22.41
N GLY A 110 -11.09 2.43 22.99
CA GLY A 110 -9.81 1.90 22.49
C GLY A 110 -9.24 2.62 21.26
N LEU A 111 -9.82 3.76 20.86
CA LEU A 111 -9.37 4.60 19.74
C LEU A 111 -8.27 5.59 20.15
N SER A 112 -7.48 5.23 21.16
CA SER A 112 -6.38 6.05 21.65
C SER A 112 -5.07 5.32 21.63
N GLY A 113 -4.16 5.80 20.79
CA GLY A 113 -2.76 5.41 20.75
C GLY A 113 -2.06 6.15 19.63
N LYS A 114 -0.71 6.14 19.61
CA LYS A 114 0.08 6.64 18.48
C LYS A 114 -0.11 5.85 17.17
N ASN A 115 -0.93 4.78 17.19
CA ASN A 115 -1.00 3.74 16.17
C ASN A 115 -2.43 3.26 15.85
N VAL A 116 -3.49 3.94 16.33
CA VAL A 116 -4.87 3.47 16.12
C VAL A 116 -5.54 4.30 15.03
N PHE A 117 -5.63 3.70 13.84
CA PHE A 117 -6.52 4.13 12.78
C PHE A 117 -7.25 2.88 12.30
N ILE A 118 -8.57 2.91 12.48
CA ILE A 118 -9.45 1.75 12.35
C ILE A 118 -9.46 1.29 10.89
N ILE A 119 -9.00 0.08 10.62
CA ILE A 119 -9.45 -0.70 9.47
C ILE A 119 -10.37 -1.79 10.09
N PRO A 120 -11.59 -2.01 9.53
CA PRO A 120 -12.74 -2.68 10.15
C PRO A 120 -12.48 -3.97 10.94
#